data_AF-A0A3D3JW88-F1
#
_entry.id   AF-A0A3D3JW88-F1
#
_cell.length_a   1.000
_cell.length_b   1.000
_cell.length_c   1.000
_cell.angle_alpha   90.00
_cell.angle_beta   90.00
_cell.angle_gamma   90.00
#
_symmetry.space_group_name_H-M   'P 1'
#
loop_
_entity.id
_entity.type
_entity.pdbx_description
1 polymer ?
#
loop_
_entity_poly.entity_id
_entity_poly.type
_entity_poly.pdbx_seq_one_letter_code
_entity_poly.pdbx_strand_id
1 'polypeptide(L)'
;ISPLVVLAGISGTGKSLLPGLYAKFFGLYFLPISIQPRWDGPQDLFGFYNYMENRYKATELTRTLWQMDRYNNPAADEPAQRIQDGLALVLLDEMNLARVEYYFSELLSKLEIRRSIDPNAADQRRIAEIEIESGAMSADEANLRLFVGGNVLFVGTMNEDETTQALSDKVVDRANILRFGKPTESAAGVANLDQFGGGSYLRLEDWQRWQRQALPPEAQTWMRNYLQRVNNALVRVGRPFGYRVQQAIEQYVANYPGQGASAHTTAFADQLEQKIIPKLIGLDPTMDESHATYTELEGVIQELDDPALLTAFDAARDKPFFQWAGVDRG
;
A
#
# COMPACT_ATOMS: atom_id res chain seq x y z
N ILE A 1 0.08 7.05 7.05
CA ILE A 1 -0.67 5.95 6.39
C ILE A 1 0.22 5.29 5.32
N SER A 2 0.07 3.98 5.08
CA SER A 2 0.88 3.21 4.12
C SER A 2 0.81 3.83 2.70
N PRO A 3 1.93 3.90 1.95
CA PRO A 3 1.95 4.48 0.61
C PRO A 3 1.31 3.58 -0.46
N LEU A 4 1.22 2.26 -0.21
CA LEU A 4 0.69 1.27 -1.13
C LEU A 4 -0.09 0.20 -0.36
N VAL A 5 -1.23 -0.22 -0.90
CA VAL A 5 -1.94 -1.44 -0.50
C VAL A 5 -1.89 -2.41 -1.67
N VAL A 6 -1.60 -3.68 -1.43
CA VAL A 6 -1.60 -4.71 -2.46
C VAL A 6 -2.63 -5.78 -2.13
N LEU A 7 -3.49 -6.08 -3.10
CA LEU A 7 -4.51 -7.11 -3.02
C LEU A 7 -3.97 -8.37 -3.69
N ALA A 8 -3.71 -9.41 -2.91
CA ALA A 8 -3.15 -10.68 -3.37
C ALA A 8 -4.19 -11.79 -3.29
N GLY A 9 -4.14 -12.76 -4.21
CA GLY A 9 -4.97 -13.95 -4.17
C GLY A 9 -5.18 -14.55 -5.56
N ILE A 10 -5.97 -15.62 -5.63
CA ILE A 10 -6.26 -16.31 -6.90
C ILE A 10 -7.05 -15.43 -7.88
N SER A 11 -6.94 -15.71 -9.18
CA SER A 11 -7.72 -15.01 -10.20
C SER A 11 -9.24 -15.15 -9.95
N GLY A 12 -10.01 -14.12 -10.29
CA GLY A 12 -11.47 -14.13 -10.14
C GLY A 12 -12.01 -13.80 -8.75
N THR A 13 -11.18 -13.38 -7.79
CA THR A 13 -11.60 -12.98 -6.42
C THR A 13 -12.09 -11.53 -6.29
N GLY A 14 -12.22 -10.80 -7.41
CA GLY A 14 -12.70 -9.41 -7.40
C GLY A 14 -11.65 -8.36 -6.99
N LYS A 15 -10.36 -8.70 -6.99
CA LYS A 15 -9.26 -7.80 -6.58
C LYS A 15 -9.24 -6.48 -7.37
N SER A 16 -9.56 -6.49 -8.66
CA SER A 16 -9.60 -5.27 -9.48
C SER A 16 -10.95 -4.54 -9.36
N LEU A 17 -12.03 -5.27 -9.03
CA LEU A 17 -13.37 -4.70 -8.86
C LEU A 17 -13.51 -3.93 -7.54
N LEU A 18 -12.93 -4.44 -6.45
CA LEU A 18 -13.04 -3.84 -5.12
C LEU A 18 -12.50 -2.40 -5.06
N PRO A 19 -11.31 -2.06 -5.58
CA PRO A 19 -10.83 -0.67 -5.65
C PRO A 19 -11.74 0.23 -6.49
N GLY A 20 -12.27 -0.28 -7.61
CA GLY A 20 -13.19 0.48 -8.46
C GLY A 20 -14.51 0.80 -7.73
N LEU A 21 -15.06 -0.17 -7.01
CA LEU A 21 -16.23 0.00 -6.14
C LEU A 21 -15.96 0.98 -5.00
N TYR A 22 -14.81 0.85 -4.34
CA TYR A 22 -14.38 1.76 -3.29
C TYR A 22 -14.30 3.21 -3.79
N ALA A 23 -13.65 3.42 -4.93
CA ALA A 23 -13.55 4.74 -5.54
C ALA A 23 -14.92 5.30 -5.93
N LYS A 24 -15.80 4.49 -6.52
CA LYS A 24 -17.17 4.92 -6.88
C LYS A 24 -17.98 5.31 -5.65
N PHE A 25 -17.93 4.51 -4.59
CA PHE A 25 -18.71 4.74 -3.37
C PHE A 25 -18.29 6.03 -2.66
N PHE A 26 -16.98 6.25 -2.50
CA PHE A 26 -16.44 7.43 -1.83
C PHE A 26 -16.28 8.64 -2.77
N GLY A 27 -16.50 8.52 -4.08
CA GLY A 27 -16.37 9.64 -5.02
C GLY A 27 -14.92 10.04 -5.30
N LEU A 28 -14.01 9.07 -5.42
CA LEU A 28 -12.61 9.27 -5.83
C LEU A 28 -12.49 9.17 -7.35
N TYR A 29 -11.56 9.93 -7.93
CA TYR A 29 -11.12 9.68 -9.31
C TYR A 29 -10.42 8.33 -9.39
N PHE A 30 -10.87 7.44 -10.25
CA PHE A 30 -10.31 6.09 -10.37
C PHE A 30 -9.48 5.95 -11.64
N LEU A 31 -8.20 5.60 -11.50
CA LEU A 31 -7.29 5.37 -12.62
C LEU A 31 -6.78 3.93 -12.61
N PRO A 32 -7.37 3.01 -13.39
CA PRO A 32 -6.83 1.68 -13.60
C PRO A 32 -5.69 1.69 -14.62
N ILE A 33 -4.58 1.04 -14.28
CA ILE A 33 -3.38 0.89 -15.12
C ILE A 33 -3.03 -0.60 -15.17
N SER A 34 -3.09 -1.19 -16.35
CA SER A 34 -2.67 -2.58 -16.55
C SER A 34 -1.17 -2.66 -16.81
N ILE A 35 -0.43 -3.29 -15.89
CA ILE A 35 1.01 -3.47 -16.02
C ILE A 35 1.33 -4.40 -17.18
N GLN A 36 2.38 -4.08 -17.94
CA GLN A 36 2.83 -4.92 -19.05
C GLN A 36 4.04 -5.75 -18.62
N PRO A 37 4.18 -7.01 -19.09
CA PRO A 37 5.31 -7.88 -18.73
C PRO A 37 6.69 -7.33 -19.10
N ARG A 38 6.75 -6.37 -20.04
CA ARG A 38 8.00 -5.77 -20.54
C ARG A 38 8.41 -4.51 -19.77
N TRP A 39 7.67 -4.11 -18.75
CA TRP A 39 8.03 -2.93 -17.95
C TRP A 39 9.33 -3.19 -17.20
N ASP A 40 10.32 -2.33 -17.43
CA ASP A 40 11.67 -2.48 -16.92
C ASP A 40 12.25 -1.19 -16.33
N GLY A 41 11.49 -0.09 -16.34
CA GLY A 41 11.93 1.14 -15.68
C GLY A 41 10.82 2.17 -15.42
N PRO A 42 11.16 3.27 -14.74
CA PRO A 42 10.21 4.33 -14.39
C PRO A 42 9.56 4.99 -15.61
N GLN A 43 10.23 4.98 -16.76
CA GLN A 43 9.70 5.52 -18.02
C GLN A 43 8.42 4.81 -18.50
N ASP A 44 8.20 3.55 -18.13
CA ASP A 44 6.96 2.84 -18.46
C ASP A 44 5.78 3.38 -17.66
N LEU A 45 6.07 3.87 -16.45
CA LEU A 45 5.09 4.42 -15.53
C LEU A 45 4.84 5.91 -15.79
N PHE A 46 5.88 6.68 -16.07
CA PHE A 46 5.81 8.15 -16.21
C PHE A 46 5.78 8.63 -17.66
N GLY A 47 6.34 7.85 -18.59
CA GLY A 47 6.55 8.25 -19.97
C GLY A 47 7.99 8.69 -20.22
N PHE A 48 8.24 9.15 -21.44
CA PHE A 48 9.59 9.48 -21.90
C PHE A 48 9.59 10.66 -22.87
N TYR A 49 10.74 11.33 -22.97
CA TYR A 49 10.95 12.35 -23.99
C TYR A 49 11.22 11.72 -25.36
N ASN A 50 10.38 12.02 -26.35
CA ASN A 50 10.60 11.60 -27.72
C ASN A 50 11.42 12.66 -28.46
N TYR A 51 12.72 12.40 -28.63
CA TYR A 51 13.64 13.30 -29.32
C TYR A 51 13.31 13.52 -30.80
N MET A 52 12.66 12.57 -31.47
CA MET A 52 12.29 12.69 -32.89
C MET A 52 11.10 13.65 -33.08
N GLU A 53 10.15 13.60 -32.15
CA GLU A 53 8.94 14.43 -32.16
C GLU A 53 9.11 15.71 -31.31
N ASN A 54 10.27 15.88 -30.67
CA ASN A 54 10.60 16.96 -29.74
C ASN A 54 9.48 17.24 -28.71
N ARG A 55 8.92 16.16 -28.14
CA ARG A 55 7.84 16.25 -27.16
C ARG A 55 7.92 15.15 -26.11
N TYR A 56 7.48 15.47 -24.90
CA TYR A 56 7.33 14.48 -23.84
C TYR A 56 6.06 13.65 -24.04
N LYS A 57 6.21 12.32 -24.12
CA LYS A 57 5.10 11.36 -24.21
C LYS A 57 4.73 10.91 -22.80
N ALA A 58 3.90 11.70 -22.12
CA ALA A 58 3.37 11.35 -20.80
C ALA A 58 2.44 10.14 -20.86
N THR A 59 2.45 9.33 -19.79
CA THR A 59 1.42 8.31 -19.53
C THR A 59 0.15 8.94 -18.95
N GLU A 60 -0.93 8.16 -18.87
CA GLU A 60 -2.16 8.60 -18.16
C GLU A 60 -1.89 8.90 -16.69
N LEU A 61 -0.98 8.14 -16.05
CA LEU A 61 -0.57 8.41 -14.69
C LEU A 61 0.10 9.78 -14.58
N THR A 62 1.09 10.09 -15.42
CA THR A 62 1.77 11.39 -15.37
C THR A 62 0.81 12.54 -15.61
N ARG A 63 -0.11 12.42 -16.57
CA ARG A 63 -1.17 13.41 -16.79
C ARG A 63 -2.03 13.62 -15.54
N THR A 64 -2.45 12.52 -14.90
CA THR A 64 -3.26 12.56 -13.68
C THR A 64 -2.48 13.17 -12.52
N LEU A 65 -1.23 12.75 -12.30
CA LEU A 65 -0.38 13.30 -11.24
C LEU A 65 -0.15 14.80 -11.42
N TRP A 66 0.08 15.26 -12.65
CA TRP A 66 0.20 16.69 -12.96
C TRP A 66 -1.08 17.47 -12.64
N GLN A 67 -2.26 16.92 -12.93
CA GLN A 67 -3.54 17.54 -12.58
C GLN A 67 -3.80 17.56 -11.06
N MET A 68 -3.26 16.59 -10.33
CA MET A 68 -3.41 16.47 -8.88
C MET A 68 -2.34 17.27 -8.10
N ASP A 69 -1.29 17.76 -8.76
CA ASP A 69 -0.15 18.44 -8.14
C ASP A 69 -0.38 19.95 -8.03
N ARG A 70 -0.98 20.37 -6.90
CA ARG A 70 -1.21 21.78 -6.58
C ARG A 70 0.05 22.64 -6.43
N TYR A 71 1.23 22.03 -6.29
CA TYR A 71 2.45 22.76 -5.99
C TYR A 71 3.24 23.13 -7.23
N ASN A 72 3.25 22.25 -8.23
CA ASN A 72 3.98 22.46 -9.47
C ASN A 72 3.06 22.80 -10.65
N ASN A 73 1.75 22.57 -10.55
CA ASN A 73 0.78 22.96 -11.57
C ASN A 73 -0.05 24.20 -11.14
N PRO A 74 0.31 25.42 -11.56
CA PRO A 74 -0.40 26.64 -11.19
C PRO A 74 -1.81 26.74 -11.80
N ALA A 75 -2.11 26.01 -12.88
CA ALA A 75 -3.44 25.99 -13.50
C ALA A 75 -4.45 25.17 -12.68
N ALA A 76 -3.98 24.39 -11.71
CA ALA A 76 -4.84 23.53 -10.88
C ALA A 76 -5.70 24.33 -9.88
N ASP A 77 -5.36 25.60 -9.60
CA ASP A 77 -6.17 26.51 -8.79
C ASP A 77 -7.39 27.08 -9.54
N GLU A 78 -7.49 26.88 -10.86
CA GLU A 78 -8.67 27.29 -11.61
C GLU A 78 -9.90 26.45 -11.21
N PRO A 79 -11.08 27.07 -10.98
CA PRO A 79 -12.28 26.36 -10.55
C PRO A 79 -12.70 25.19 -11.47
N ALA A 80 -12.37 25.29 -12.77
CA ALA A 80 -12.65 24.26 -13.76
C ALA A 80 -11.68 23.05 -13.68
N GLN A 81 -10.54 23.19 -12.99
CA GLN A 81 -9.49 22.17 -12.86
C GLN A 81 -9.28 21.70 -11.42
N ARG A 82 -10.25 21.96 -10.51
CA ARG A 82 -10.24 21.59 -9.08
C ARG A 82 -10.23 20.09 -8.75
N ILE A 83 -9.73 19.24 -9.64
CA ILE A 83 -9.52 17.81 -9.36
C ILE A 83 -8.44 17.61 -8.27
N GLN A 84 -7.59 18.60 -8.04
CA GLN A 84 -6.60 18.58 -6.95
C GLN A 84 -7.21 18.58 -5.54
N ASP A 85 -8.43 19.10 -5.37
CA ASP A 85 -9.08 19.28 -4.06
C ASP A 85 -9.69 17.99 -3.52
N GLY A 86 -9.80 16.94 -4.33
CA GLY A 86 -10.28 15.63 -3.92
C GLY A 86 -9.22 14.56 -4.05
N LEU A 87 -9.66 13.30 -4.14
CA LEU A 87 -8.77 12.15 -4.10
C LEU A 87 -8.80 11.36 -5.41
N ALA A 88 -7.63 10.85 -5.78
CA ALA A 88 -7.45 9.87 -6.84
C ALA A 88 -6.99 8.52 -6.26
N LEU A 89 -7.58 7.43 -6.74
CA LEU A 89 -7.16 6.07 -6.49
C LEU A 89 -6.58 5.47 -7.77
N VAL A 90 -5.27 5.27 -7.78
CA VAL A 90 -4.55 4.62 -8.86
C VAL A 90 -4.49 3.12 -8.58
N LEU A 91 -5.07 2.31 -9.47
CA LEU A 91 -4.97 0.87 -9.44
C LEU A 91 -3.88 0.42 -10.43
N LEU A 92 -2.86 -0.28 -9.93
CA LEU A 92 -1.82 -0.96 -10.70
C LEU A 92 -2.20 -2.44 -10.80
N ASP A 93 -2.88 -2.78 -11.88
CA ASP A 93 -3.47 -4.10 -12.08
C ASP A 93 -2.42 -5.10 -12.56
N GLU A 94 -2.43 -6.29 -11.95
CA GLU A 94 -1.44 -7.36 -12.12
C GLU A 94 -0.01 -6.82 -11.95
N MET A 95 0.20 -6.10 -10.84
CA MET A 95 1.43 -5.41 -10.47
C MET A 95 2.67 -6.29 -10.62
N ASN A 96 2.53 -7.59 -10.36
CA ASN A 96 3.59 -8.58 -10.36
C ASN A 96 3.85 -9.28 -11.72
N LEU A 97 3.23 -8.83 -12.81
CA LEU A 97 3.60 -9.26 -14.17
C LEU A 97 5.01 -8.81 -14.55
N ALA A 98 5.42 -7.65 -14.05
CA ALA A 98 6.78 -7.13 -14.18
C ALA A 98 7.42 -7.02 -12.80
N ARG A 99 8.76 -6.88 -12.75
CA ARG A 99 9.47 -6.66 -11.50
C ARG A 99 9.13 -5.28 -10.96
N VAL A 100 8.30 -5.24 -9.92
CA VAL A 100 7.78 -4.00 -9.30
C VAL A 100 8.90 -3.05 -8.92
N GLU A 101 10.04 -3.57 -8.49
CA GLU A 101 11.20 -2.78 -8.11
C GLU A 101 11.82 -2.00 -9.27
N TYR A 102 11.62 -2.42 -10.52
CA TYR A 102 12.25 -1.76 -11.66
C TYR A 102 11.47 -0.50 -12.06
N TYR A 103 10.15 -0.60 -12.18
CA TYR A 103 9.33 0.54 -12.62
C TYR A 103 8.76 1.39 -11.46
N PHE A 104 8.58 0.81 -10.27
CA PHE A 104 7.87 1.48 -9.15
C PHE A 104 8.80 1.96 -8.03
N SER A 105 10.09 1.59 -8.04
CA SER A 105 11.01 1.90 -6.93
C SER A 105 11.23 3.40 -6.72
N GLU A 106 11.35 4.17 -7.79
CA GLU A 106 11.50 5.62 -7.72
C GLU A 106 10.29 6.25 -7.05
N LEU A 107 9.08 5.92 -7.53
CA LEU A 107 7.84 6.40 -6.94
C LEU A 107 7.71 6.00 -5.46
N LEU A 108 7.99 4.73 -5.11
CA LEU A 108 7.99 4.28 -3.72
C LEU A 108 8.93 5.11 -2.85
N SER A 109 10.14 5.39 -3.34
CA SER A 109 11.11 6.22 -2.61
C SER A 109 10.55 7.62 -2.33
N LYS A 110 9.94 8.25 -3.34
CA LYS A 110 9.35 9.59 -3.21
C LYS A 110 8.13 9.61 -2.28
N LEU A 111 7.27 8.59 -2.35
CA LEU A 111 6.13 8.42 -1.43
C LEU A 111 6.58 8.21 0.02
N GLU A 112 7.75 7.62 0.26
CA GLU A 112 8.32 7.51 1.61
C GLU A 112 8.83 8.85 2.13
N ILE A 113 9.65 9.55 1.34
CA ILE A 113 10.23 10.85 1.73
C ILE A 113 9.12 11.85 2.05
N ARG A 114 8.04 11.85 1.25
CA ARG A 114 6.85 12.67 1.44
C ARG A 114 6.28 12.62 2.86
N ARG A 115 6.42 11.49 3.58
CA ARG A 115 5.87 11.32 4.93
C ARG A 115 6.62 12.10 6.01
N SER A 116 7.85 12.52 5.71
CA SER A 116 8.77 13.12 6.68
C SER A 116 9.09 14.59 6.38
N ILE A 117 8.38 15.19 5.44
CA ILE A 117 8.60 16.57 4.98
C ILE A 117 7.34 17.42 5.15
N ASP A 118 7.53 18.73 5.26
CA ASP A 118 6.44 19.69 5.04
C ASP A 118 6.30 19.96 3.54
N PRO A 119 5.19 19.58 2.89
CA PRO A 119 5.00 19.82 1.45
C PRO A 119 4.90 21.31 1.10
N ASN A 120 4.61 22.20 2.07
CA ASN A 120 4.58 23.64 1.83
C ASN A 120 5.97 24.27 1.82
N ALA A 121 6.98 23.60 2.39
CA ALA A 121 8.36 24.03 2.33
C ALA A 121 9.00 23.56 1.02
N ALA A 122 9.19 24.46 0.05
CA ALA A 122 9.67 24.12 -1.30
C ALA A 122 10.98 23.31 -1.31
N ASP A 123 11.95 23.66 -0.45
CA ASP A 123 13.23 22.95 -0.35
C ASP A 123 13.08 21.51 0.15
N GLN A 124 12.12 21.26 1.06
CA GLN A 124 11.81 19.90 1.52
C GLN A 124 10.92 19.15 0.53
N ARG A 125 10.01 19.83 -0.16
CA ARG A 125 9.18 19.21 -1.20
C ARG A 125 10.02 18.69 -2.36
N ARG A 126 11.03 19.47 -2.76
CA ARG A 126 11.97 19.17 -3.86
C ARG A 126 12.61 17.79 -3.78
N ILE A 127 12.93 17.29 -2.58
CA ILE A 127 13.52 15.95 -2.42
C ILE A 127 12.52 14.81 -2.66
N ALA A 128 11.22 15.08 -2.48
CA ALA A 128 10.10 14.16 -2.71
C ALA A 128 9.47 14.29 -4.10
N GLU A 129 10.00 15.16 -4.97
CA GLU A 129 9.53 15.33 -6.35
C GLU A 129 10.21 14.34 -7.30
N ILE A 130 9.46 13.88 -8.30
CA ILE A 130 9.95 13.08 -9.43
C ILE A 130 10.38 14.05 -10.52
N GLU A 131 11.60 13.86 -11.03
CA GLU A 131 12.15 14.70 -12.09
C GLU A 131 11.81 14.10 -13.45
N ILE A 132 11.15 14.88 -14.29
CA ILE A 132 10.81 14.50 -15.65
C ILE A 132 11.78 15.20 -16.61
N GLU A 133 12.60 14.39 -17.27
CA GLU A 133 13.42 14.86 -18.38
C GLU A 133 12.51 15.22 -19.55
N SER A 134 12.32 16.51 -19.78
CA SER A 134 11.45 17.04 -20.84
C SER A 134 12.19 17.57 -22.07
N GLY A 135 13.48 17.21 -22.22
CA GLY A 135 14.32 17.57 -23.36
C GLY A 135 15.52 18.43 -22.99
N ALA A 136 16.32 18.79 -24.01
CA ALA A 136 17.53 19.59 -23.85
C ALA A 136 17.27 21.03 -24.32
N MET A 137 16.89 21.97 -23.44
CA MET A 137 16.95 23.41 -23.75
C MET A 137 17.13 24.25 -22.48
N SER A 138 18.14 25.12 -22.51
CA SER A 138 18.42 26.30 -21.66
C SER A 138 18.35 26.17 -20.13
N ALA A 139 19.40 26.65 -19.45
CA ALA A 139 19.54 26.68 -17.99
C ALA A 139 18.43 27.40 -17.20
N ASP A 140 17.48 28.04 -17.88
CA ASP A 140 16.37 28.81 -17.29
C ASP A 140 14.99 28.11 -17.34
N GLU A 141 14.82 27.01 -18.10
CA GLU A 141 13.60 26.19 -18.06
C GLU A 141 13.86 24.93 -17.23
N ALA A 142 13.54 25.03 -15.93
CA ALA A 142 13.75 23.96 -14.97
C ALA A 142 13.06 22.66 -15.41
N ASN A 143 13.76 21.53 -15.29
CA ASN A 143 13.18 20.20 -15.44
C ASN A 143 11.80 20.11 -14.78
N LEU A 144 10.82 19.58 -15.51
CA LEU A 144 9.47 19.41 -15.01
C LEU A 144 9.52 18.49 -13.79
N ARG A 145 8.80 18.86 -12.73
CA ARG A 145 8.79 18.12 -11.47
C ARG A 145 7.38 17.79 -11.06
N LEU A 146 7.20 16.56 -10.58
CA LEU A 146 5.94 16.07 -10.08
C LEU A 146 6.05 15.78 -8.59
N PHE A 147 5.18 16.42 -7.81
CA PHE A 147 4.96 16.09 -6.42
C PHE A 147 3.69 15.26 -6.28
N VAL A 148 3.85 14.01 -5.82
CA VAL A 148 2.70 13.12 -5.59
C VAL A 148 2.12 13.41 -4.20
N GLY A 149 1.11 14.27 -4.15
CA GLY A 149 0.45 14.68 -2.90
C GLY A 149 -0.33 13.56 -2.20
N GLY A 150 -0.74 13.80 -0.94
CA GLY A 150 -1.55 12.86 -0.15
C GLY A 150 -2.98 12.65 -0.67
N ASN A 151 -3.36 13.37 -1.72
CA ASN A 151 -4.58 13.21 -2.50
C ASN A 151 -4.50 12.06 -3.51
N VAL A 152 -3.33 11.48 -3.77
CA VAL A 152 -3.19 10.31 -4.64
C VAL A 152 -2.88 9.06 -3.80
N LEU A 153 -3.76 8.07 -3.92
CA LEU A 153 -3.69 6.78 -3.25
C LEU A 153 -3.35 5.69 -4.28
N PHE A 154 -2.55 4.70 -3.88
CA PHE A 154 -2.12 3.61 -4.75
C PHE A 154 -2.58 2.26 -4.21
N VAL A 155 -3.17 1.46 -5.10
CA VAL A 155 -3.51 0.05 -4.87
C VAL A 155 -2.88 -0.79 -5.97
N GLY A 156 -2.24 -1.89 -5.60
CA GLY A 156 -1.80 -2.92 -6.54
C GLY A 156 -2.68 -4.15 -6.44
N THR A 157 -2.85 -4.89 -7.54
CA THR A 157 -3.35 -6.27 -7.49
C THR A 157 -2.23 -7.22 -7.88
N MET A 158 -2.19 -8.39 -7.27
CA MET A 158 -1.25 -9.44 -7.64
C MET A 158 -2.00 -10.77 -7.70
N ASN A 159 -1.66 -11.60 -8.68
CA ASN A 159 -2.07 -13.00 -8.68
C ASN A 159 -0.98 -13.80 -7.96
N GLU A 160 -1.35 -14.79 -7.15
CA GLU A 160 -0.40 -15.66 -6.45
C GLU A 160 0.00 -16.90 -7.27
N ASP A 161 -0.44 -16.98 -8.52
CA ASP A 161 -0.20 -18.12 -9.42
C ASP A 161 1.27 -18.15 -9.91
N GLU A 162 1.77 -19.37 -10.18
CA GLU A 162 3.20 -19.69 -10.48
C GLU A 162 3.85 -18.86 -11.61
N THR A 163 3.05 -18.23 -12.48
CA THR A 163 3.54 -17.47 -13.63
C THR A 163 3.96 -16.05 -13.32
N THR A 164 3.86 -15.61 -12.06
CA THR A 164 4.08 -14.21 -11.67
C THR A 164 5.30 -14.03 -10.77
N GLN A 165 5.89 -12.84 -10.77
CA GLN A 165 7.09 -12.56 -9.96
C GLN A 165 6.70 -12.37 -8.48
N ALA A 166 7.46 -12.93 -7.56
CA ALA A 166 7.30 -12.61 -6.13
C ALA A 166 7.68 -11.14 -5.87
N LEU A 167 6.97 -10.47 -4.96
CA LEU A 167 7.37 -9.15 -4.47
C LEU A 167 8.66 -9.26 -3.66
N SER A 168 9.61 -8.35 -3.85
CA SER A 168 10.78 -8.29 -2.97
C SER A 168 10.41 -7.81 -1.56
N ASP A 169 11.26 -8.17 -0.60
CA ASP A 169 11.17 -7.68 0.79
C ASP A 169 11.08 -6.15 0.87
N LYS A 170 11.74 -5.44 -0.06
CA LYS A 170 11.69 -3.96 -0.12
C LYS A 170 10.28 -3.44 -0.41
N VAL A 171 9.52 -4.13 -1.25
CA VAL A 171 8.14 -3.74 -1.58
C VAL A 171 7.19 -4.20 -0.47
N VAL A 172 7.37 -5.42 0.04
CA VAL A 172 6.58 -5.98 1.15
C VAL A 172 6.67 -5.10 2.39
N ASP A 173 7.86 -4.58 2.73
CA ASP A 173 8.05 -3.68 3.87
C ASP A 173 7.29 -2.34 3.72
N ARG A 174 7.03 -1.92 2.48
CA ARG A 174 6.45 -0.62 2.13
C ARG A 174 4.96 -0.69 1.84
N ALA A 175 4.42 -1.88 1.66
CA ALA A 175 3.02 -2.11 1.33
C ALA A 175 2.26 -2.80 2.47
N ASN A 176 0.94 -2.65 2.49
CA ASN A 176 0.07 -3.57 3.23
C ASN A 176 -0.45 -4.60 2.24
N ILE A 177 -0.24 -5.88 2.51
CA ILE A 177 -0.72 -6.96 1.64
C ILE A 177 -2.00 -7.52 2.25
N LEU A 178 -3.10 -7.37 1.54
CA LEU A 178 -4.38 -8.00 1.86
C LEU A 178 -4.53 -9.24 1.00
N ARG A 179 -4.65 -10.41 1.63
CA ARG A 179 -4.79 -11.69 0.94
C ARG A 179 -6.26 -12.10 0.88
N PHE A 180 -6.72 -12.45 -0.30
CA PHE A 180 -8.06 -12.94 -0.56
C PHE A 180 -7.99 -14.45 -0.71
N GLY A 181 -8.65 -15.16 0.20
CA GLY A 181 -8.85 -16.60 0.12
C GLY A 181 -9.68 -17.02 -1.09
N LYS A 182 -9.76 -18.32 -1.31
CA LYS A 182 -10.68 -18.89 -2.31
C LYS A 182 -12.12 -18.54 -1.90
N PRO A 183 -12.97 -18.02 -2.81
CA PRO A 183 -14.36 -17.77 -2.49
C PRO A 183 -15.05 -19.07 -2.05
N THR A 184 -15.58 -19.08 -0.83
CA THR A 184 -16.21 -20.26 -0.22
C THR A 184 -17.57 -20.57 -0.87
N GLU A 185 -18.25 -19.55 -1.39
CA GLU A 185 -19.47 -19.68 -2.19
C GLU A 185 -19.38 -18.78 -3.43
N SER A 186 -19.86 -19.27 -4.58
CA SER A 186 -20.18 -18.39 -5.71
C SER A 186 -21.35 -17.51 -5.27
N ALA A 187 -21.05 -16.32 -4.74
CA ALA A 187 -22.05 -15.29 -4.57
C ALA A 187 -22.58 -14.91 -5.96
N ALA A 188 -23.61 -15.62 -6.40
CA ALA A 188 -24.25 -15.50 -7.72
C ALA A 188 -25.11 -14.23 -7.83
N GLY A 189 -24.67 -13.14 -7.22
CA GLY A 189 -25.26 -11.82 -7.35
C GLY A 189 -24.34 -10.94 -8.17
N VAL A 190 -24.77 -10.55 -9.37
CA VAL A 190 -24.21 -9.35 -10.00
C VAL A 190 -24.59 -8.21 -9.06
N ALA A 191 -23.64 -7.76 -8.22
CA ALA A 191 -23.85 -6.62 -7.36
C ALA A 191 -24.32 -5.46 -8.26
N ASN A 192 -25.52 -4.94 -8.02
CA ASN A 192 -26.02 -3.82 -8.79
C ASN A 192 -25.18 -2.60 -8.40
N LEU A 193 -24.18 -2.30 -9.23
CA LEU A 193 -23.22 -1.23 -9.01
C LEU A 193 -23.91 0.14 -8.88
N ASP A 194 -25.14 0.29 -9.34
CA ASP A 194 -25.92 1.53 -9.26
C ASP A 194 -26.54 1.76 -7.87
N GLN A 195 -26.59 0.73 -7.01
CA GLN A 195 -26.99 0.87 -5.61
C GLN A 195 -25.91 1.56 -4.76
N PHE A 196 -24.65 1.48 -5.18
CA PHE A 196 -23.58 2.34 -4.68
C PHE A 196 -23.76 3.70 -5.36
N GLY A 197 -24.71 4.49 -4.84
CA GLY A 197 -24.92 5.86 -5.28
C GLY A 197 -23.58 6.58 -5.30
N GLY A 198 -23.23 7.20 -6.42
CA GLY A 198 -21.97 7.94 -6.55
C GLY A 198 -21.95 9.00 -5.46
N GLY A 199 -21.09 8.83 -4.46
CA GLY A 199 -20.87 9.85 -3.46
C GLY A 199 -20.52 11.17 -4.14
N SER A 200 -20.94 12.29 -3.54
CA SER A 200 -20.36 13.57 -3.93
C SER A 200 -18.84 13.48 -3.85
N TYR A 201 -18.15 14.10 -4.81
CA TYR A 201 -16.69 14.19 -4.86
C TYR A 201 -16.05 14.38 -3.47
N LEU A 202 -15.28 13.39 -3.00
CA LEU A 202 -14.65 13.43 -1.68
C LEU A 202 -13.46 14.37 -1.71
N ARG A 203 -13.50 15.39 -0.85
CA ARG A 203 -12.43 16.37 -0.72
C ARG A 203 -11.29 15.82 0.14
N LEU A 204 -10.07 16.22 -0.20
CA LEU A 204 -8.86 15.94 0.56
C LEU A 204 -8.98 16.41 2.01
N GLU A 205 -9.59 17.58 2.24
CA GLU A 205 -9.80 18.12 3.58
C GLU A 205 -10.66 17.22 4.46
N ASP A 206 -11.75 16.68 3.91
CA ASP A 206 -12.65 15.79 4.65
C ASP A 206 -11.96 14.45 4.95
N TRP A 207 -11.21 13.91 3.98
CA TRP A 207 -10.36 12.74 4.19
C TRP A 207 -9.33 12.96 5.30
N GLN A 208 -8.65 14.11 5.32
CA GLN A 208 -7.67 14.46 6.36
C GLN A 208 -8.33 14.60 7.74
N ARG A 209 -9.56 15.11 7.82
CA ARG A 209 -10.32 15.20 9.09
C ARG A 209 -10.65 13.84 9.68
N TRP A 210 -10.82 12.80 8.85
CA TRP A 210 -11.06 11.44 9.32
C TRP A 210 -9.79 10.77 9.85
N GLN A 211 -8.61 11.28 9.48
CA GLN A 211 -7.34 10.68 9.90
C GLN A 211 -7.00 11.05 11.33
N ARG A 212 -6.68 10.04 12.13
CA ARG A 212 -6.09 10.21 13.46
C ARG A 212 -4.58 10.24 13.33
N GLN A 213 -3.98 11.31 13.85
CA GLN A 213 -2.52 11.55 13.81
C GLN A 213 -1.75 10.58 14.70
N ALA A 214 -2.32 10.25 15.87
CA ALA A 214 -1.67 9.42 16.89
C ALA A 214 -2.70 8.64 17.72
N LEU A 215 -2.24 7.51 18.26
CA LEU A 215 -2.95 6.75 19.28
C LEU A 215 -2.89 7.45 20.64
N PRO A 216 -3.83 7.16 21.57
CA PRO A 216 -3.68 7.55 22.97
C PRO A 216 -2.36 7.01 23.57
N PRO A 217 -1.71 7.73 24.51
CA PRO A 217 -0.42 7.32 25.07
C PRO A 217 -0.39 5.90 25.66
N GLU A 218 -1.47 5.49 26.33
CA GLU A 218 -1.59 4.14 26.90
C GLU A 218 -1.57 3.06 25.82
N ALA A 219 -2.34 3.26 24.74
CA ALA A 219 -2.38 2.35 23.59
C ALA A 219 -1.04 2.33 22.83
N GLN A 220 -0.32 3.47 22.75
CA GLN A 220 1.03 3.51 22.18
C GLN A 220 2.02 2.67 22.99
N THR A 221 2.05 2.82 24.32
CA THR A 221 2.95 2.03 25.18
C THR A 221 2.62 0.55 25.11
N TRP A 222 1.33 0.19 25.18
CA TRP A 222 0.87 -1.19 25.00
C TRP A 222 1.39 -1.78 23.68
N MET A 223 1.11 -1.13 22.55
CA MET A 223 1.50 -1.61 21.22
C MET A 223 3.03 -1.71 21.07
N ARG A 224 3.79 -0.75 21.61
CA ARG A 224 5.27 -0.78 21.57
C ARG A 224 5.84 -1.98 22.30
N ASN A 225 5.26 -2.37 23.43
CA ASN A 225 5.69 -3.57 24.16
C ASN A 225 5.47 -4.83 23.33
N TYR A 226 4.32 -4.97 22.67
CA TYR A 226 4.06 -6.09 21.75
C TYR A 226 5.00 -6.08 20.54
N LEU A 227 5.18 -4.93 19.89
CA LEU A 227 6.10 -4.80 18.76
C LEU A 227 7.54 -5.16 19.14
N GLN A 228 7.99 -4.80 20.35
CA GLN A 228 9.32 -5.15 20.83
C GLN A 228 9.45 -6.67 21.03
N ARG A 229 8.45 -7.31 21.65
CA ARG A 229 8.43 -8.79 21.81
C ARG A 229 8.50 -9.50 20.46
N VAL A 230 7.63 -9.10 19.53
CA VAL A 230 7.57 -9.64 18.16
C VAL A 230 8.89 -9.43 17.42
N ASN A 231 9.48 -8.22 17.49
CA ASN A 231 10.74 -7.95 16.80
C ASN A 231 11.90 -8.76 17.40
N ASN A 232 11.97 -8.91 18.73
CA ASN A 232 12.97 -9.74 19.39
C ASN A 232 12.86 -11.22 18.98
N ALA A 233 11.64 -11.73 18.77
CA ALA A 233 11.45 -13.07 18.23
C ALA A 233 11.98 -13.16 16.79
N LEU A 234 11.63 -12.21 15.93
CA LEU A 234 12.10 -12.16 14.54
C LEU A 234 13.62 -11.99 14.38
N VAL A 235 14.30 -11.38 15.35
CA VAL A 235 15.78 -11.30 15.37
C VAL A 235 16.39 -12.71 15.39
N ARG A 236 15.77 -13.68 16.09
CA ARG A 236 16.28 -15.06 16.22
C ARG A 236 16.38 -15.77 14.88
N VAL A 237 15.50 -15.45 13.95
CA VAL A 237 15.45 -16.02 12.59
C VAL A 237 16.07 -15.11 11.53
N GLY A 238 16.77 -14.04 11.95
CA GLY A 238 17.45 -13.10 11.06
C GLY A 238 16.52 -12.22 10.22
N ARG A 239 15.26 -12.02 10.64
CA ARG A 239 14.25 -11.24 9.89
C ARG A 239 13.61 -10.08 10.69
N PRO A 240 14.40 -9.25 11.40
CA PRO A 240 13.84 -8.13 12.16
C PRO A 240 13.19 -7.09 11.25
N PHE A 241 12.35 -6.22 11.84
CA PHE A 241 11.82 -5.04 11.16
C PHE A 241 12.30 -3.74 11.82
N GLY A 242 12.44 -2.70 10.99
CA GLY A 242 12.86 -1.37 11.43
C GLY A 242 11.71 -0.44 11.81
N TYR A 243 12.07 0.79 12.20
CA TYR A 243 11.14 1.85 12.60
C TYR A 243 10.04 2.15 11.57
N ARG A 244 10.31 1.98 10.27
CA ARG A 244 9.33 2.19 9.21
C ARG A 244 8.10 1.28 9.36
N VAL A 245 8.34 0.00 9.62
CA VAL A 245 7.26 -0.99 9.80
C VAL A 245 6.48 -0.65 11.07
N GLN A 246 7.18 -0.32 12.17
CA GLN A 246 6.54 0.13 13.40
C GLN A 246 5.60 1.32 13.14
N GLN A 247 6.11 2.42 12.56
CA GLN A 247 5.30 3.60 12.25
C GLN A 247 4.12 3.30 11.33
N ALA A 248 4.25 2.35 10.39
CA ALA A 248 3.14 1.94 9.55
C ALA A 248 2.05 1.23 10.35
N ILE A 249 2.43 0.34 11.28
CA ILE A 249 1.52 -0.35 12.21
C ILE A 249 0.84 0.67 13.14
N GLU A 250 1.60 1.59 13.75
CA GLU A 250 1.05 2.62 14.64
C GLU A 250 -0.02 3.46 13.91
N GLN A 251 0.26 3.84 12.67
CA GLN A 251 -0.66 4.63 11.85
C GLN A 251 -1.89 3.83 11.42
N TYR A 252 -1.76 2.53 11.13
CA TYR A 252 -2.91 1.67 10.83
C TYR A 252 -3.83 1.55 12.04
N VAL A 253 -3.26 1.22 13.22
CA VAL A 253 -4.01 1.03 14.46
C VAL A 253 -4.68 2.34 14.91
N ALA A 254 -4.04 3.51 14.69
CA ALA A 254 -4.65 4.82 14.94
C ALA A 254 -5.89 5.07 14.08
N ASN A 255 -5.85 4.66 12.81
CA ASN A 255 -6.87 4.93 11.81
C ASN A 255 -7.85 3.76 11.62
N TYR A 256 -7.80 2.73 12.46
CA TYR A 256 -8.68 1.58 12.35
C TYR A 256 -10.14 1.97 12.60
N PRO A 257 -11.08 1.55 11.73
CA PRO A 257 -12.50 1.84 11.92
C PRO A 257 -13.05 1.01 13.08
N GLY A 258 -13.64 1.68 14.07
CA GLY A 258 -14.23 1.02 15.25
C GLY A 258 -14.17 1.90 16.49
N GLN A 259 -15.03 1.59 17.48
CA GLN A 259 -14.99 2.16 18.83
C GLN A 259 -14.85 1.03 19.85
N GLY A 260 -14.00 1.23 20.87
CA GLY A 260 -13.83 0.28 21.98
C GLY A 260 -12.39 -0.21 22.18
N ALA A 261 -12.14 -0.83 23.33
CA ALA A 261 -10.82 -1.35 23.70
C ALA A 261 -10.34 -2.49 22.77
N SER A 262 -11.27 -3.30 22.24
CA SER A 262 -10.96 -4.38 21.30
C SER A 262 -10.57 -3.88 19.90
N ALA A 263 -10.92 -2.64 19.53
CA ALA A 263 -10.61 -2.13 18.20
C ALA A 263 -9.09 -2.03 17.98
N HIS A 264 -8.32 -1.67 19.01
CA HIS A 264 -6.86 -1.59 18.90
C HIS A 264 -6.19 -2.97 18.90
N THR A 265 -6.75 -3.96 19.60
CA THR A 265 -6.22 -5.34 19.60
C THR A 265 -6.48 -6.01 18.25
N THR A 266 -7.70 -5.91 17.72
CA THR A 266 -8.03 -6.41 16.37
C THR A 266 -7.18 -5.72 15.30
N ALA A 267 -7.05 -4.39 15.36
CA ALA A 267 -6.21 -3.66 14.40
C ALA A 267 -4.74 -4.09 14.46
N PHE A 268 -4.24 -4.41 15.65
CA PHE A 268 -2.87 -4.92 15.81
C PHE A 268 -2.73 -6.34 15.28
N ALA A 269 -3.72 -7.22 15.53
CA ALA A 269 -3.78 -8.56 14.96
C ALA A 269 -3.77 -8.54 13.42
N ASP A 270 -4.57 -7.67 12.80
CA ASP A 270 -4.56 -7.43 11.35
C ASP A 270 -3.15 -7.04 10.86
N GLN A 271 -2.41 -6.22 11.62
CA GLN A 271 -1.05 -5.84 11.24
C GLN A 271 -0.03 -6.97 11.44
N LEU A 272 -0.24 -7.85 12.41
CA LEU A 272 0.56 -9.08 12.50
C LEU A 272 0.36 -9.93 11.25
N GLU A 273 -0.89 -10.15 10.85
CA GLU A 273 -1.28 -10.86 9.63
C GLU A 273 -0.69 -10.23 8.35
N GLN A 274 -0.83 -8.91 8.19
CA GLN A 274 -0.51 -8.23 6.93
C GLN A 274 0.98 -7.93 6.76
N LYS A 275 1.74 -7.74 7.86
CA LYS A 275 3.14 -7.27 7.80
C LYS A 275 4.16 -8.16 8.49
N ILE A 276 3.79 -8.79 9.60
CA ILE A 276 4.76 -9.53 10.43
C ILE A 276 4.83 -10.99 9.99
N ILE A 277 3.72 -11.71 9.97
CA ILE A 277 3.66 -13.13 9.65
C ILE A 277 4.20 -13.44 8.24
N PRO A 278 3.98 -12.62 7.19
CA PRO A 278 4.58 -12.86 5.88
C PRO A 278 6.11 -12.95 5.90
N LYS A 279 6.77 -12.34 6.89
CA LYS A 279 8.23 -12.44 7.06
C LYS A 279 8.67 -13.82 7.52
N LEU A 280 7.78 -14.72 7.92
CA LEU A 280 8.12 -16.08 8.31
C LEU A 280 8.12 -17.06 7.14
N ILE A 281 7.61 -16.65 5.96
CA ILE A 281 7.48 -17.53 4.79
C ILE A 281 8.84 -18.16 4.42
N GLY A 282 8.85 -19.48 4.25
CA GLY A 282 10.04 -20.26 3.89
C GLY A 282 10.97 -20.60 5.05
N LEU A 283 10.64 -20.22 6.29
CA LEU A 283 11.37 -20.71 7.46
C LEU A 283 11.08 -22.21 7.69
N ASP A 284 12.12 -22.96 8.03
CA ASP A 284 12.04 -24.37 8.39
C ASP A 284 11.55 -24.51 9.84
N PRO A 285 10.39 -25.14 10.09
CA PRO A 285 9.87 -25.31 11.45
C PRO A 285 10.67 -26.25 12.33
N THR A 286 11.57 -27.06 11.76
CA THR A 286 12.40 -28.01 12.53
C THR A 286 13.58 -27.34 13.22
N MET A 287 13.94 -26.11 12.82
CA MET A 287 15.01 -25.34 13.45
C MET A 287 14.56 -24.79 14.81
N ASP A 288 15.41 -24.94 15.83
CA ASP A 288 15.12 -24.47 17.20
C ASP A 288 14.78 -22.97 17.25
N GLU A 289 15.50 -22.15 16.47
CA GLU A 289 15.27 -20.70 16.38
C GLU A 289 13.90 -20.37 15.77
N SER A 290 13.48 -21.11 14.73
CA SER A 290 12.15 -20.99 14.12
C SER A 290 11.06 -21.38 15.12
N HIS A 291 11.23 -22.53 15.78
CA HIS A 291 10.27 -23.01 16.77
C HIS A 291 10.10 -22.00 17.91
N ALA A 292 11.20 -21.51 18.49
CA ALA A 292 11.16 -20.50 19.54
C ALA A 292 10.51 -19.18 19.07
N THR A 293 10.68 -18.81 17.80
CA THR A 293 10.03 -17.63 17.21
C THR A 293 8.52 -17.84 17.07
N TYR A 294 8.09 -19.03 16.60
CA TYR A 294 6.68 -19.35 16.46
C TYR A 294 5.97 -19.38 17.81
N THR A 295 6.58 -19.97 18.84
CA THR A 295 6.01 -20.01 20.19
C THR A 295 5.76 -18.61 20.77
N GLU A 296 6.70 -17.68 20.57
CA GLU A 296 6.51 -16.28 21.02
C GLU A 296 5.37 -15.59 20.26
N LEU A 297 5.27 -15.80 18.94
CA LEU A 297 4.21 -15.21 18.13
C LEU A 297 2.84 -15.83 18.45
N GLU A 298 2.78 -17.14 18.66
CA GLU A 298 1.57 -17.85 19.09
C GLU A 298 1.05 -17.27 20.41
N GLY A 299 1.95 -17.08 21.40
CA GLY A 299 1.60 -16.45 22.67
C GLY A 299 1.09 -15.02 22.51
N VAL A 300 1.72 -14.23 21.62
CA VAL A 300 1.23 -12.87 21.29
C VAL A 300 -0.17 -12.93 20.65
N ILE A 301 -0.41 -13.83 19.70
CA ILE A 301 -1.72 -13.97 19.03
C ILE A 301 -2.80 -14.40 20.05
N GLN A 302 -2.49 -15.32 20.96
CA GLN A 302 -3.39 -15.75 22.03
C GLN A 302 -3.75 -14.58 22.97
N GLU A 303 -2.78 -13.73 23.33
CA GLU A 303 -3.03 -12.53 24.14
C GLU A 303 -3.92 -11.49 23.44
N LEU A 304 -3.97 -11.50 22.09
CA LEU A 304 -4.82 -10.60 21.30
C LEU A 304 -6.26 -11.10 21.13
N ASP A 305 -6.55 -12.34 21.57
CA ASP A 305 -7.87 -12.98 21.49
C ASP A 305 -8.44 -13.06 20.05
N ASP A 306 -7.58 -13.38 19.07
CA ASP A 306 -7.96 -13.59 17.66
C ASP A 306 -7.84 -15.10 17.28
N PRO A 307 -8.92 -15.89 17.47
CA PRO A 307 -8.88 -17.33 17.19
C PRO A 307 -8.75 -17.67 15.71
N ALA A 308 -9.23 -16.79 14.82
CA ALA A 308 -9.11 -16.99 13.38
C ALA A 308 -7.65 -16.84 12.94
N LEU A 309 -6.97 -15.82 13.45
CA LEU A 309 -5.54 -15.62 13.23
C LEU A 309 -4.71 -16.78 13.78
N LEU A 310 -5.02 -17.26 15.00
CA LEU A 310 -4.32 -18.39 15.61
C LEU A 310 -4.47 -19.66 14.76
N THR A 311 -5.69 -19.99 14.36
CA THR A 311 -5.97 -21.18 13.53
C THR A 311 -5.21 -21.13 12.19
N ALA A 312 -5.19 -19.97 11.54
CA ALA A 312 -4.46 -19.78 10.30
C ALA A 312 -2.92 -19.87 10.51
N PHE A 313 -2.42 -19.35 11.63
CA PHE A 313 -1.01 -19.40 11.99
C PHE A 313 -0.53 -20.83 12.24
N ASP A 314 -1.31 -21.64 12.95
CA ASP A 314 -1.00 -23.06 13.19
C ASP A 314 -0.99 -23.85 11.89
N ALA A 315 -2.01 -23.66 11.03
CA ALA A 315 -2.06 -24.29 9.72
C ALA A 315 -0.88 -23.89 8.81
N ALA A 316 -0.35 -22.68 8.95
CA ALA A 316 0.84 -22.21 8.23
C ALA A 316 2.13 -22.87 8.73
N ARG A 317 2.21 -23.17 10.02
CA ARG A 317 3.34 -23.80 10.71
C ARG A 317 3.42 -25.32 10.46
N ASP A 318 2.30 -26.00 10.29
CA ASP A 318 2.23 -27.47 10.11
C ASP A 318 2.79 -27.97 8.76
N LYS A 319 3.27 -27.07 7.91
CA LYS A 319 3.85 -27.38 6.60
C LYS A 319 5.35 -27.61 6.68
N PRO A 320 5.98 -28.32 5.71
CA PRO A 320 7.44 -28.56 5.72
C PRO A 320 8.29 -27.29 5.79
N PHE A 321 7.78 -26.21 5.19
CA PHE A 321 8.28 -24.86 5.38
C PHE A 321 7.08 -23.98 5.70
N PHE A 322 7.27 -22.94 6.50
CA PHE A 322 6.20 -22.01 6.84
C PHE A 322 5.62 -21.38 5.58
N GLN A 323 4.31 -21.50 5.38
CA GLN A 323 3.61 -20.88 4.26
C GLN A 323 2.39 -20.11 4.75
N TRP A 324 2.32 -18.83 4.43
CA TRP A 324 1.24 -17.95 4.83
C TRP A 324 0.25 -17.71 3.70
N ALA A 325 -1.02 -18.06 3.92
CA ALA A 325 -2.11 -17.82 2.97
C ALA A 325 -3.03 -16.65 3.38
N GLY A 326 -2.80 -16.04 4.55
CA GLY A 326 -3.73 -15.07 5.16
C GLY A 326 -4.79 -15.74 6.03
N VAL A 327 -5.64 -14.92 6.64
CA VAL A 327 -6.76 -15.38 7.47
C VAL A 327 -8.04 -15.36 6.65
N ASP A 328 -8.76 -16.47 6.65
CA ASP A 328 -10.11 -16.53 6.08
C ASP A 328 -11.11 -16.04 7.13
N ARG A 329 -11.45 -14.75 7.07
CA ARG A 329 -12.47 -14.12 7.92
C ARG A 329 -13.82 -14.26 7.20
N GLY A 330 -14.39 -15.46 7.26
CA GLY A 330 -15.68 -15.82 6.68
C GLY A 330 -16.88 -15.16 7.36
#